data_AF-A0A3M0A3H1-F1
#
_entry.id   AF-A0A3M0A3H1-F1
#
_cell.length_a   1.000
_cell.length_b   1.000
_cell.length_c   1.000
_cell.angle_alpha   90.00
_cell.angle_beta   90.00
_cell.angle_gamma   90.00
#
_symmetry.space_group_name_H-M   'P 1'
#
loop_
_entity.id
_entity.type
_entity.pdbx_description
1 polymer ?
#
loop_
_entity_poly.entity_id
_entity_poly.type
_entity_poly.pdbx_seq_one_letter_code
_entity_poly.pdbx_strand_id
1 'polypeptide(L)' 'MSYGTIIKIHIKDFDYEGYTHHANEKDPQYGFKSSKTDYIAAHKRTALTKVK' A
#
# COMPACT_ATOMS: atom_id res chain seq x y z
N MET A 1 4.84 3.20 15.12
CA MET A 1 3.55 2.85 14.47
C MET A 1 2.95 4.10 13.83
N SER A 2 2.76 4.09 12.52
CA SER A 2 1.99 5.10 11.78
C SER A 2 0.59 4.54 11.50
N TYR A 3 -0.41 5.42 11.49
CA TYR A 3 -1.76 5.13 11.04
C TYR A 3 -2.06 6.01 9.82
N GLY A 4 -3.13 5.69 9.10
CA GLY A 4 -3.37 6.30 7.81
C GLY A 4 -4.51 5.63 7.08
N THR A 5 -4.64 5.96 5.80
CA THR A 5 -5.74 5.49 4.97
C THR A 5 -5.22 4.74 3.76
N ILE A 6 -5.96 3.70 3.37
CA ILE A 6 -5.73 3.03 2.09
C ILE A 6 -6.34 3.92 1.02
N ILE A 7 -5.53 4.36 0.07
CA ILE A 7 -5.94 5.24 -1.03
C ILE A 7 -6.08 4.49 -2.36
N LYS A 8 -5.40 3.34 -2.50
CA LYS A 8 -5.43 2.53 -3.73
C LYS A 8 -5.13 1.06 -3.42
N ILE A 9 -5.71 0.16 -4.21
CA ILE A 9 -5.38 -1.28 -4.20
C ILE A 9 -4.83 -1.64 -5.57
N HIS A 10 -3.68 -2.32 -5.58
CA HIS A 10 -3.00 -2.82 -6.76
C HIS A 10 -3.11 -4.34 -6.79
N ILE A 11 -3.69 -4.86 -7.86
CA ILE A 11 -3.86 -6.30 -8.14
C ILE A 11 -3.10 -6.74 -9.41
N LYS A 12 -2.25 -5.85 -9.93
CA LYS A 12 -1.35 -6.06 -11.06
C LYS A 12 -0.09 -5.27 -10.80
N ASP A 13 1.00 -5.69 -11.44
CA ASP A 13 2.27 -5.00 -11.40
C ASP A 13 2.12 -3.51 -11.76
N PHE A 14 2.86 -2.65 -11.06
CA PHE A 14 2.80 -1.22 -11.24
C PHE A 14 4.15 -0.58 -10.93
N ASP A 15 4.47 0.50 -11.62
CA ASP A 15 5.69 1.25 -11.34
C ASP A 15 5.47 2.28 -10.23
N TYR A 16 6.41 2.33 -9.30
CA TYR A 16 6.43 3.26 -8.19
C TYR A 16 7.88 3.63 -7.85
N GLU A 17 8.17 4.93 -7.75
CA GLU A 17 9.52 5.48 -7.47
C GLU A 17 10.65 4.86 -8.32
N GLY A 18 10.36 4.54 -9.59
CA GLY A 18 11.34 3.97 -10.53
C GLY A 18 11.53 2.45 -10.43
N TYR A 19 10.74 1.76 -9.61
CA TYR A 19 10.75 0.30 -9.48
C TYR A 19 9.37 -0.29 -9.79
N THR A 20 9.36 -1.47 -10.43
CA THR A 20 8.13 -2.23 -10.60
C THR A 20 7.81 -2.99 -9.32
N HIS A 21 6.66 -2.68 -8.73
CA HIS A 21 6.08 -3.42 -7.62
C HIS A 21 5.23 -4.56 -8.14
N HIS A 22 5.50 -5.77 -7.67
CA HIS A 22 4.73 -6.94 -8.07
C HIS A 22 3.47 -7.12 -7.22
N ALA A 23 2.32 -7.18 -7.88
CA ALA A 23 1.03 -7.37 -7.23
C ALA A 23 0.12 -8.22 -8.11
N ASN A 24 -0.71 -9.05 -7.48
CA ASN A 24 -1.70 -9.86 -8.16
C ASN A 24 -2.99 -9.98 -7.32
N GLU A 25 -4.02 -10.62 -7.86
CA GLU A 25 -5.30 -10.79 -7.16
C GLU A 25 -5.18 -11.58 -5.84
N LYS A 26 -4.22 -12.50 -5.74
CA LYS A 26 -3.98 -13.31 -4.53
C LYS A 26 -3.08 -12.61 -3.52
N ASP A 27 -2.18 -11.75 -3.99
CA ASP A 27 -1.25 -10.95 -3.18
C ASP A 27 -1.29 -9.46 -3.59
N PRO A 28 -2.38 -8.75 -3.24
CA PRO A 28 -2.52 -7.34 -3.57
C PRO A 28 -1.61 -6.46 -2.72
N GLN A 29 -1.13 -5.37 -3.32
CA GLN A 29 -0.47 -4.27 -2.60
C GLN A 29 -1.42 -3.09 -2.41
N TYR A 30 -1.35 -2.45 -1.25
CA TYR A 30 -2.23 -1.37 -0.83
C TYR A 30 -1.40 -0.09 -0.73
N GLY A 31 -1.76 0.90 -1.52
CA GLY A 31 -1.27 2.26 -1.38
C GLY A 31 -1.81 2.83 -0.07
N PHE A 32 -0.92 3.03 0.89
CA PHE A 32 -1.19 3.56 2.21
C PHE A 32 -0.66 4.98 2.31
N LYS A 33 -1.53 5.93 2.66
CA LYS A 33 -1.15 7.31 2.95
C LYS A 33 -1.06 7.52 4.45
N SER A 34 0.14 7.84 4.93
CA SER A 34 0.40 8.19 6.33
C SER A 34 -0.35 9.45 6.74
N SER A 35 -1.07 9.40 7.86
CA SER A 35 -1.72 10.60 8.42
C SER A 35 -0.74 11.61 9.01
N LYS A 36 0.49 11.17 9.33
CA LYS A 36 1.50 11.99 10.02
C LYS A 36 2.38 12.79 9.06
N THR A 37 2.66 12.24 7.89
CA THR A 37 3.69 12.75 6.97
C THR A 37 3.18 12.95 5.56
N ASP A 38 1.91 12.61 5.29
CA ASP A 38 1.32 12.54 3.95
C ASP A 38 2.06 11.63 2.94
N TYR A 39 3.13 10.96 3.36
CA TYR A 39 3.89 10.04 2.53
C TYR A 39 3.04 8.83 2.15
N ILE A 40 3.17 8.43 0.88
CA ILE A 40 2.48 7.30 0.29
C ILE A 40 3.47 6.14 0.19
N ALA A 41 3.05 4.95 0.62
CA ALA A 41 3.82 3.73 0.50
C ALA A 41 2.95 2.58 0.01
N ALA A 42 3.55 1.58 -0.64
CA ALA A 42 2.85 0.35 -1.02
C ALA A 42 3.16 -0.76 -0.02
N HIS A 43 2.11 -1.31 0.61
CA HIS A 43 2.25 -2.39 1.60
C HIS A 43 1.36 -3.59 1.25
N LYS A 44 1.83 -4.81 1.54
CA LYS A 44 1.00 -6.02 1.45
C LYS A 44 -0.02 -6.05 2.58
N ARG A 45 -1.09 -6.83 2.39
CA ARG A 45 -2.15 -7.02 3.41
C ARG A 45 -1.58 -7.43 4.77
N THR A 46 -0.57 -8.30 4.78
CA THR A 46 0.05 -8.83 6.01
C THR A 46 0.77 -7.78 6.85
N ALA A 47 1.17 -6.66 6.25
CA ALA A 47 1.82 -5.55 6.93
C ALA A 47 0.81 -4.52 7.49
N LEU A 48 -0.49 -4.66 7.18
CA LEU A 48 -1.53 -3.72 7.54
C LEU A 48 -2.50 -4.33 8.55
N THR A 49 -2.78 -3.58 9.62
CA THR A 49 -3.84 -3.89 10.57
C THR A 49 -4.98 -2.90 10.39
N LYS A 50 -6.18 -3.40 10.10
CA LYS A 50 -7.37 -2.55 10.05
C LYS A 50 -7.73 -2.11 11.48
N VAL A 51 -7.68 -0.81 11.72
CA VAL A 51 -8.19 -0.18 12.94
C VAL A 51 -9.68 0.12 12.71
N LYS A 52 -10.52 -0.14 13.72
CA LYS A 52 -11.96 0.15 13.67
C LYS A 52 -12.23 1.63 13.86
#